data_AF-A0A6A5SN26-F1
#
_entry.id   AF-A0A6A5SN26-F1
#
_cell.length_a   1.000
_cell.length_b   1.000
_cell.length_c   1.000
_cell.angle_alpha   90.00
_cell.angle_beta   90.00
_cell.angle_gamma   90.00
#
_symmetry.space_group_name_H-M   'P 1'
#
loop_
_entity.id
_entity.type
_entity.pdbx_description
1 polymer ?
#
loop_
_entity_poly.entity_id
_entity_poly.type
_entity_poly.pdbx_seq_one_letter_code
_entity_poly.pdbx_strand_id
1 'polypeptide(L)'
;MSRLHSNTKGISASAIPYSRTTPAWSKATPEAGAITLGLAPEIPEGLYMLIKKAVCRERPDLINRHTVAISKHLGTDRKDKDGKFRLILVESRIHYLSRYYKAVGTLPPTWRYESSTASTMMS
;
A
#
# COMPACT_ATOMS: atom_id res chain seq x y z
N MET A 1 19.28 -4.46 -2.31
CA MET A 1 18.16 -5.02 -1.52
C MET A 1 17.40 -6.04 -2.34
N SER A 2 17.02 -7.17 -1.73
CA SER A 2 16.04 -8.10 -2.31
C SER A 2 14.62 -7.54 -2.17
N ARG A 3 13.73 -7.94 -3.07
CA ARG A 3 12.30 -7.65 -2.92
C ARG A 3 11.68 -8.56 -1.85
N LEU A 4 10.78 -7.99 -1.04
CA LEU A 4 10.22 -8.65 0.15
C LEU A 4 9.53 -9.99 -0.12
N HIS A 5 8.81 -10.12 -1.25
CA HIS A 5 8.05 -11.33 -1.61
C HIS A 5 8.25 -11.73 -3.08
N SER A 6 9.44 -11.46 -3.64
CA SER A 6 9.80 -11.93 -4.98
C SER A 6 11.29 -12.19 -5.07
N ASN A 7 11.68 -13.21 -5.83
CA ASN A 7 13.08 -13.65 -5.94
C ASN A 7 13.96 -12.71 -6.80
N THR A 8 13.40 -11.63 -7.35
CA THR A 8 14.11 -10.69 -8.21
C THR A 8 14.82 -9.58 -7.43
N LYS A 9 15.93 -9.08 -7.98
CA LYS A 9 16.83 -8.10 -7.37
C LYS A 9 16.86 -6.76 -8.14
N GLY A 10 15.68 -6.21 -8.47
CA GLY A 10 15.60 -4.92 -9.16
C GLY A 10 16.08 -3.75 -8.29
N ILE A 11 16.87 -2.83 -8.86
CA ILE A 11 17.55 -1.72 -8.16
C ILE A 11 17.08 -0.31 -8.59
N SER A 12 16.02 -0.22 -9.39
CA SER A 12 15.49 1.07 -9.86
C SER A 12 14.89 1.88 -8.70
N ALA A 13 15.50 3.03 -8.38
CA ALA A 13 15.05 3.99 -7.38
C ALA A 13 15.41 5.42 -7.83
N SER A 14 14.74 6.43 -7.26
CA SER A 14 15.13 7.83 -7.48
C SER A 14 16.48 8.13 -6.81
N ALA A 15 17.32 8.92 -7.48
CA ALA A 15 18.56 9.44 -6.92
C ALA A 15 18.31 10.89 -6.46
N ILE A 16 18.25 11.09 -5.14
CA ILE A 16 18.05 12.41 -4.54
C ILE A 16 19.32 13.24 -4.79
N PRO A 17 19.21 14.53 -5.17
CA PRO A 17 20.38 15.39 -5.33
C PRO A 17 21.15 15.53 -4.02
N TYR A 18 22.46 15.77 -4.13
CA TYR A 18 23.31 15.98 -2.96
C TYR A 18 22.87 17.18 -2.11
N SER A 19 22.51 18.29 -2.76
CA SER A 19 21.99 19.48 -2.07
C SER A 19 20.48 19.42 -1.86
N ARG A 20 20.06 19.79 -0.65
CA ARG A 20 18.64 19.98 -0.27
C ARG A 20 18.19 21.44 -0.32
N THR A 21 19.07 22.38 -0.65
CA THR A 21 18.69 23.79 -0.77
C THR A 21 17.80 24.00 -1.99
N THR A 22 16.76 24.81 -1.82
CA THR A 22 15.92 25.21 -2.96
C THR A 22 16.77 25.99 -3.95
N PRO A 23 16.66 25.70 -5.26
CA PRO A 23 17.42 26.44 -6.25
C PRO A 23 16.88 27.87 -6.37
N ALA A 24 17.76 28.84 -6.62
CA ALA A 24 17.43 30.27 -6.63
C ALA A 24 16.35 30.68 -7.67
N TRP A 25 16.12 29.86 -8.69
CA TRP A 25 15.07 30.08 -9.70
C TRP A 25 13.68 29.63 -9.24
N SER A 26 13.58 28.87 -8.14
CA SER A 26 12.29 28.45 -7.58
C SER A 26 11.67 29.61 -6.81
N LYS A 27 10.55 30.14 -7.32
CA LYS A 27 9.78 31.23 -6.70
C LYS A 27 8.68 30.73 -5.74
N ALA A 28 8.64 29.43 -5.46
CA ALA A 28 7.60 28.84 -4.62
C ALA A 28 7.83 29.19 -3.14
N THR A 29 6.88 29.89 -2.53
CA THR A 29 6.93 30.24 -1.10
C THR A 29 6.65 28.99 -0.23
N PRO A 30 7.40 28.74 0.86
CA PRO A 30 7.31 27.49 1.63
C PRO A 30 5.94 27.19 2.25
N GLU A 31 5.14 28.23 2.48
CA GLU A 31 3.81 28.16 3.10
C GLU A 31 2.76 27.40 2.28
N ALA A 32 2.91 27.32 0.95
CA ALA A 32 1.99 26.55 0.10
C ALA A 32 2.23 25.03 0.16
N GLY A 33 3.42 24.59 0.61
CA GLY A 33 3.84 23.19 0.58
C GLY A 33 3.70 22.43 1.91
N ALA A 34 3.35 23.13 2.99
CA ALA A 34 3.17 22.50 4.28
C ALA A 34 1.80 21.80 4.34
N ILE A 35 1.80 20.47 4.27
CA ILE A 35 0.62 19.60 4.49
C ILE A 35 0.21 19.59 5.98
N THR A 36 0.53 20.64 6.73
CA THR A 36 0.28 20.78 8.18
C THR A 36 -1.19 20.98 8.51
N LEU A 37 -2.03 21.22 7.50
CA LEU A 37 -3.46 21.52 7.64
C LEU A 37 -4.33 20.27 7.53
N GLY A 38 -4.24 19.36 8.51
CA GLY A 38 -5.33 18.41 8.87
C GLY A 38 -5.88 17.47 7.79
N LEU A 39 -5.32 17.46 6.58
CA LEU A 39 -5.72 16.64 5.44
C LEU A 39 -4.96 15.31 5.42
N ALA A 40 -4.48 14.88 6.59
CA ALA A 40 -3.82 13.59 6.74
C ALA A 40 -4.90 12.50 6.73
N PRO A 41 -4.82 11.50 5.84
CA PRO A 41 -5.80 10.43 5.82
C PRO A 41 -5.72 9.65 7.15
N GLU A 42 -6.90 9.29 7.69
CA GLU A 42 -7.06 8.44 8.89
C GLU A 42 -6.31 7.09 8.79
N ILE A 43 -6.03 6.66 7.56
CA ILE A 43 -5.24 5.47 7.26
C ILE A 43 -3.95 5.91 6.55
N PRO A 44 -2.77 5.48 7.03
CA PRO A 44 -1.51 5.73 6.34
C PRO A 44 -1.56 5.31 4.88
N GLU A 45 -1.09 6.18 4.00
CA GLU A 45 -1.18 6.04 2.54
C GLU A 45 -0.65 4.68 2.05
N GLY A 46 0.43 4.16 2.64
CA GLY A 46 0.98 2.85 2.30
C GLY A 46 0.06 1.66 2.64
N LEU A 47 -0.71 1.75 3.74
CA LEU A 47 -1.70 0.74 4.11
C LEU A 47 -2.93 0.86 3.20
N TYR A 48 -3.41 2.08 2.99
CA TYR A 48 -4.50 2.37 2.05
C TYR A 48 -4.17 1.83 0.64
N MET A 49 -2.99 2.10 0.09
CA MET A 49 -2.61 1.63 -1.25
C MET A 49 -2.53 0.12 -1.37
N LEU A 50 -2.10 -0.59 -0.32
CA LEU A 50 -2.07 -2.05 -0.34
C LEU A 50 -3.47 -2.65 -0.31
N ILE A 51 -4.37 -2.08 0.48
CA ILE A 51 -5.78 -2.47 0.50
C ILE A 51 -6.46 -2.05 -0.83
N LYS A 52 -6.12 -0.89 -1.40
CA LYS A 52 -6.64 -0.40 -2.69
C LYS A 52 -6.24 -1.30 -3.84
N LYS A 53 -4.98 -1.71 -3.86
CA LYS A 53 -4.46 -2.68 -4.83
C LYS A 53 -5.08 -4.07 -4.67
N ALA A 54 -5.57 -4.36 -3.47
CA ALA A 54 -6.35 -5.54 -3.15
C ALA A 54 -7.81 -5.45 -3.63
N VAL A 55 -8.39 -4.25 -3.68
CA VAL A 55 -9.83 -3.96 -3.86
C VAL A 55 -10.22 -3.34 -5.22
N CYS A 56 -9.52 -2.30 -5.70
CA CYS A 56 -9.92 -1.47 -6.86
C CYS A 56 -9.64 -2.13 -8.23
N ARG A 57 -10.60 -1.93 -9.15
CA ARG A 57 -10.66 -2.49 -10.51
C ARG A 57 -10.07 -1.57 -11.61
N GLU A 58 -9.72 -0.32 -11.30
CA GLU A 58 -9.64 0.75 -12.33
C GLU A 58 -8.28 1.06 -12.97
N ARG A 59 -7.19 0.36 -12.65
CA ARG A 59 -5.96 0.39 -13.47
C ARG A 59 -5.41 -1.01 -13.72
N PRO A 60 -5.55 -1.55 -14.94
CA PRO A 60 -5.10 -2.89 -15.30
C PRO A 60 -3.61 -2.88 -15.69
N ASP A 61 -2.72 -2.42 -14.81
CA ASP A 61 -1.28 -2.45 -15.07
C ASP A 61 -0.66 -3.56 -14.23
N LEU A 62 -0.06 -4.52 -14.95
CA LEU A 62 0.40 -5.83 -14.55
C LEU A 62 1.11 -5.93 -13.16
N ILE A 63 0.86 -7.08 -12.51
CA ILE A 63 1.62 -7.75 -11.42
C ILE A 63 0.99 -7.74 -10.02
N ASN A 64 0.02 -6.88 -9.65
CA ASN A 64 -0.66 -7.10 -8.35
C ASN A 64 -2.15 -6.71 -8.32
N ARG A 65 -3.05 -7.64 -8.66
CA ARG A 65 -4.50 -7.63 -8.34
C ARG A 65 -4.77 -8.79 -7.39
N HIS A 66 -4.88 -8.63 -6.06
CA HIS A 66 -4.63 -9.84 -5.24
C HIS A 66 -5.49 -10.23 -4.04
N THR A 67 -6.44 -9.45 -3.50
CA THR A 67 -7.23 -10.02 -2.39
C THR A 67 -8.70 -10.17 -2.73
N VAL A 68 -9.44 -9.11 -3.05
CA VAL A 68 -10.89 -9.26 -3.30
C VAL A 68 -11.17 -9.88 -4.67
N ALA A 69 -10.43 -9.46 -5.70
CA ALA A 69 -10.51 -10.07 -7.03
C ALA A 69 -10.11 -11.55 -6.99
N ILE A 70 -9.15 -11.91 -6.13
CA ILE A 70 -8.67 -13.27 -5.99
C ILE A 70 -9.57 -14.11 -5.10
N SER A 71 -10.07 -13.58 -3.99
CA SER A 71 -11.10 -14.27 -3.20
C SER A 71 -12.36 -14.53 -4.02
N LYS A 72 -12.75 -13.58 -4.88
CA LYS A 72 -13.86 -13.77 -5.84
C LYS A 72 -13.51 -14.81 -6.90
N HIS A 73 -12.31 -14.74 -7.49
CA HIS A 73 -11.79 -15.72 -8.45
C HIS A 73 -11.72 -17.13 -7.84
N LEU A 74 -11.18 -17.28 -6.63
CA LEU A 74 -11.11 -18.53 -5.87
C LEU A 74 -12.48 -19.05 -5.44
N GLY A 75 -13.48 -18.17 -5.31
CA GLY A 75 -14.86 -18.56 -5.06
C GLY A 75 -15.43 -19.41 -6.21
N THR A 76 -15.03 -19.09 -7.45
CA THR A 76 -15.37 -19.86 -8.65
C THR A 76 -14.34 -20.98 -8.90
N ASP A 77 -13.06 -20.63 -8.89
CA ASP A 77 -11.92 -21.51 -9.20
C ASP A 77 -11.17 -21.93 -7.92
N ARG A 78 -11.79 -22.85 -7.16
CA ARG A 78 -11.24 -23.33 -5.87
C ARG A 78 -9.93 -24.11 -6.00
N LYS A 79 -9.55 -24.52 -7.21
CA LYS A 79 -8.36 -25.34 -7.51
C LYS A 79 -7.10 -24.52 -7.81
N ASP A 80 -7.23 -23.21 -8.01
CA ASP A 80 -6.07 -22.36 -8.29
C ASP A 80 -5.16 -22.22 -7.05
N LYS A 81 -3.97 -22.84 -7.13
CA LYS A 81 -2.98 -22.84 -6.04
C LYS A 81 -2.08 -21.60 -6.08
N ASP A 82 -1.85 -21.05 -7.26
CA ASP A 82 -0.99 -19.88 -7.43
C ASP A 82 -1.72 -18.61 -6.97
N GLY A 83 -3.03 -18.50 -7.26
CA GLY A 83 -3.90 -17.46 -6.71
C GLY A 83 -3.92 -17.47 -5.16
N LYS A 84 -4.04 -18.65 -4.54
CA LYS A 84 -3.96 -18.82 -3.07
C LYS A 84 -2.61 -18.37 -2.51
N PHE A 85 -1.51 -18.77 -3.15
CA PHE A 85 -0.18 -18.41 -2.69
C PHE A 85 0.02 -16.90 -2.70
N ARG A 86 -0.36 -16.23 -3.79
CA ARG A 86 -0.20 -14.77 -3.89
C ARG A 86 -1.16 -14.00 -2.97
N LEU A 87 -2.36 -14.53 -2.69
CA LEU A 87 -3.26 -14.01 -1.66
C LEU A 87 -2.55 -13.97 -0.29
N ILE A 88 -1.93 -15.10 0.11
CA ILE A 88 -1.19 -15.22 1.38
C ILE A 88 -0.07 -14.19 1.48
N LEU A 89 0.68 -13.96 0.39
CA LEU A 89 1.76 -12.96 0.38
C LEU A 89 1.23 -11.54 0.60
N VAL A 90 0.08 -11.20 0.02
CA VAL A 90 -0.51 -9.86 0.19
C VAL A 90 -1.08 -9.67 1.59
N GLU A 91 -1.81 -10.65 2.12
CA GLU A 91 -2.33 -10.61 3.49
C GLU A 91 -1.18 -10.50 4.52
N SER A 92 -0.10 -11.24 4.30
CA SER A 92 1.11 -11.15 5.14
C SER A 92 1.71 -9.75 5.16
N ARG A 93 1.73 -9.03 4.02
CA ARG A 93 2.21 -7.63 3.95
C ARG A 93 1.30 -6.66 4.71
N ILE A 94 -0.01 -6.85 4.64
CA ILE A 94 -0.99 -6.02 5.36
C ILE A 94 -0.84 -6.23 6.87
N HIS A 95 -0.71 -7.47 7.33
CA HIS A 95 -0.45 -7.78 8.74
C HIS A 95 0.91 -7.26 9.23
N TYR A 96 1.95 -7.29 8.39
CA TYR A 96 3.24 -6.69 8.73
C TYR A 96 3.14 -5.17 8.94
N LEU A 97 2.55 -4.44 7.98
CA LEU A 97 2.45 -2.98 8.06
C LEU A 97 1.51 -2.51 9.16
N SER A 98 0.38 -3.19 9.36
CA SER A 98 -0.53 -2.86 10.45
C SER A 98 0.14 -2.98 11.82
N ARG A 99 1.01 -3.97 12.06
CA ARG A 99 1.79 -4.05 13.30
C ARG A 99 2.74 -2.86 13.46
N TYR A 100 3.43 -2.47 12.39
CA TYR A 100 4.30 -1.30 12.41
C TYR A 100 3.53 -0.02 12.75
N TYR A 101 2.41 0.25 12.07
CA TYR A 101 1.62 1.45 12.31
C TYR A 101 0.90 1.49 13.67
N LYS A 102 0.60 0.32 14.25
CA LYS A 102 0.16 0.22 15.65
C LYS A 102 1.28 0.58 16.62
N ALA A 103 2.50 0.13 16.35
CA ALA A 103 3.66 0.44 17.19
C ALA A 103 4.05 1.93 17.10
N VAL A 104 3.91 2.55 15.92
CA VAL A 104 4.15 3.98 15.70
C VAL A 104 3.01 4.85 16.26
N GLY A 105 1.85 4.27 16.58
CA GLY A 105 0.71 4.96 17.17
C GLY A 105 -0.18 5.71 16.16
N THR A 106 0.04 5.53 14.85
CA THR A 106 -0.82 6.12 13.81
C THR A 106 -2.13 5.35 13.62
N LEU A 107 -2.20 4.09 14.07
CA LEU A 107 -3.40 3.25 14.00
C LEU A 107 -3.85 2.84 15.39
N PRO A 108 -5.16 2.78 15.67
CA PRO A 108 -5.65 2.32 16.96
C PRO A 108 -5.23 0.86 17.22
N PRO A 109 -4.86 0.49 18.47
CA PRO A 109 -4.43 -0.88 18.80
C PRO A 109 -5.48 -1.95 18.48
N THR A 110 -6.76 -1.59 18.56
CA THR A 110 -7.92 -2.44 18.28
C THR A 110 -8.14 -2.75 16.80
N TRP A 111 -7.46 -2.04 15.90
CA TRP A 111 -7.66 -2.19 14.45
C TRP A 111 -7.33 -3.60 13.95
N ARG A 112 -8.18 -4.20 13.12
CA ARG A 112 -7.95 -5.52 12.52
C ARG A 112 -8.30 -5.49 11.03
N TYR A 113 -7.51 -6.20 10.24
CA TYR A 113 -7.81 -6.40 8.82
C TYR A 113 -8.76 -7.59 8.66
N GLU A 114 -9.94 -7.34 8.11
CA GLU A 114 -10.87 -8.37 7.64
C GLU A 114 -11.17 -8.14 6.15
N SER A 115 -11.18 -9.24 5.39
CA SER A 115 -11.35 -9.21 3.94
C SER A 115 -12.78 -8.80 3.51
N SER A 116 -13.78 -9.08 4.33
CA SER A 116 -15.19 -8.68 4.16
C SER A 116 -15.37 -7.15 4.25
N THR A 117 -14.81 -6.55 5.29
CA THR A 117 -14.93 -5.11 5.60
C THR A 117 -13.98 -4.25 4.78
N ALA A 118 -13.01 -4.86 4.10
CA ALA A 118 -12.01 -4.16 3.29
C ALA A 118 -12.62 -3.28 2.19
N SER A 119 -13.77 -3.65 1.62
CA SER A 119 -14.43 -2.86 0.57
C SER A 119 -15.01 -1.54 1.10
N THR A 120 -15.61 -1.56 2.28
CA THR A 120 -16.25 -0.39 2.92
C THR A 120 -15.22 0.62 3.45
N MET A 121 -14.02 0.18 3.81
CA MET A 121 -12.94 1.05 4.29
C MET A 121 -12.30 1.92 3.19
N MET A 122 -12.70 1.74 1.92
CA MET A 122 -12.03 2.36 0.76
C MET A 122 -12.92 3.22 -0.12
N SER A 123 -14.24 3.22 0.14
CA SER A 123 -15.19 4.18 -0.43
C SER A 123 -15.14 5.48 0.36
#